data_AF-A0A5B0MHU7-F1
#
_entry.id   AF-A0A5B0MHU7-F1
#
_cell.length_a   1.000
_cell.length_b   1.000
_cell.length_c   1.000
_cell.angle_alpha   90.00
_cell.angle_beta   90.00
_cell.angle_gamma   90.00
#
_symmetry.space_group_name_H-M   'P 1'
#
loop_
_entity.id
_entity.type
_entity.pdbx_description
1 polymer ?
#
loop_
_entity_poly.entity_id
_entity_poly.type
_entity_poly.pdbx_seq_one_letter_code
_entity_poly.pdbx_strand_id
1 'polypeptide(L)' 'MDLETIELKLENNRYLSLQQFLDDCKLIFSNCRTYNPDGSNYVKNANRLEKFLKDRVKQYDEIEY' A
#
# COMPACT_ATOMS: atom_id res chain seq x y z
N MET A 1 -3.22 -10.50 -1.35
CA MET A 1 -3.44 -9.05 -1.45
C MET A 1 -2.51 -8.54 -2.51
N ASP A 2 -3.08 -7.78 -3.42
CA ASP A 2 -2.52 -7.34 -4.69
C ASP A 2 -3.34 -6.13 -5.14
N LEU A 3 -2.84 -5.37 -6.11
CA LEU A 3 -3.44 -4.09 -6.49
C LEU A 3 -4.82 -4.26 -7.15
N GLU A 4 -5.03 -5.34 -7.90
CA GLU A 4 -6.33 -5.64 -8.52
C GLU A 4 -7.40 -5.89 -7.44
N THR A 5 -7.08 -6.67 -6.41
CA THR A 5 -7.97 -6.88 -5.27
C THR A 5 -8.25 -5.58 -4.51
N ILE A 6 -7.24 -4.72 -4.33
CA ILE A 6 -7.42 -3.41 -3.66
C ILE A 6 -8.35 -2.51 -4.48
N GLU A 7 -8.19 -2.45 -5.79
CA GLU A 7 -9.04 -1.69 -6.72
C GLU A 7 -10.49 -2.16 -6.62
N LEU A 8 -10.74 -3.47 -6.73
CA LEU A 8 -12.08 -4.05 -6.58
C LEU A 8 -12.71 -3.72 -5.22
N LYS A 9 -11.94 -3.80 -4.12
CA LYS A 9 -12.45 -3.43 -2.79
C LYS A 9 -12.81 -1.95 -2.71
N LEU A 10 -12.04 -1.08 -3.35
CA LEU A 10 -12.30 0.36 -3.37
C LEU A 10 -13.59 0.67 -4.16
N GLU A 11 -13.71 0.15 -5.39
CA GLU A 11 -14.87 0.36 -6.26
C GLU A 11 -16.17 -0.18 -5.64
N ASN A 12 -16.08 -1.26 -4.87
CA ASN A 12 -17.21 -1.85 -4.16
C ASN A 12 -17.45 -1.25 -2.76
N ASN A 13 -16.88 -0.07 -2.45
CA ASN A 13 -17.04 0.64 -1.17
C ASN A 13 -16.74 -0.23 0.06
N ARG A 14 -15.73 -1.11 -0.03
CA ARG A 14 -15.38 -2.06 1.04
C ARG A 14 -14.44 -1.48 2.09
N TYR A 15 -13.88 -0.31 1.85
CA TYR A 15 -13.06 0.40 2.82
C TYR A 15 -13.90 1.45 3.54
N LEU A 16 -14.13 1.24 4.83
CA LEU A 16 -14.89 2.18 5.68
C LEU A 16 -14.00 3.29 6.27
N SER A 17 -12.68 3.17 6.11
CA SER A 17 -11.71 4.17 6.53
C SER A 17 -10.45 4.07 5.69
N LEU A 18 -9.70 5.18 5.63
CA LEU A 18 -8.37 5.21 5.00
C LEU A 18 -7.44 4.15 5.62
N GLN A 19 -7.51 3.92 6.93
CA GLN A 19 -6.67 2.94 7.60
C GLN A 19 -6.86 1.51 7.04
N GLN A 20 -8.09 1.09 6.73
CA GLN A 20 -8.33 -0.24 6.16
C GLN A 20 -7.68 -0.41 4.78
N PHE A 21 -7.68 0.65 3.97
CA PHE A 21 -6.98 0.67 2.68
C PHE A 21 -5.45 0.60 2.86
N LEU A 22 -4.92 1.35 3.85
CA LEU A 22 -3.48 1.36 4.15
C LEU A 22 -2.99 0.00 4.68
N ASP A 23 -3.80 -0.71 5.46
CA ASP A 23 -3.47 -2.03 5.99
C ASP A 23 -3.31 -3.07 4.86
N ASP A 24 -4.21 -3.05 3.86
CA ASP A 24 -4.09 -3.93 2.69
C ASP A 24 -2.89 -3.57 1.82
N CYS A 25 -2.62 -2.28 1.62
CA CYS A 25 -1.40 -1.83 0.95
C CYS A 25 -0.15 -2.34 1.67
N LYS A 26 -0.12 -2.24 3.01
CA LYS A 26 0.97 -2.76 3.84
C LYS A 26 1.14 -4.27 3.69
N LEU A 27 0.04 -5.01 3.56
CA LEU A 27 0.06 -6.46 3.35
C LEU A 27 0.71 -6.84 2.01
N ILE A 28 0.50 -6.06 0.93
CA ILE A 28 1.22 -6.24 -0.34
C ILE A 28 2.74 -6.16 -0.11
N PHE A 29 3.19 -5.11 0.58
CA PHE A 29 4.63 -4.88 0.79
C PHE A 29 5.24 -5.90 1.75
N SER A 30 4.56 -6.27 2.83
CA SER A 30 5.05 -7.29 3.77
C SER A 30 5.15 -8.64 3.10
N ASN A 31 4.13 -9.07 2.35
CA ASN A 31 4.17 -10.33 1.63
C ASN A 31 5.28 -10.33 0.58
N CYS A 32 5.45 -9.23 -0.16
CA CYS A 32 6.56 -9.10 -1.11
C CYS A 32 7.91 -9.34 -0.44
N ARG A 33 8.16 -8.75 0.73
CA ARG A 33 9.40 -8.97 1.50
C ARG A 33 9.51 -10.37 2.08
N THR A 34 8.41 -10.99 2.49
CA THR A 34 8.42 -12.36 3.03
C THR A 34 8.73 -13.41 1.98
N TYR A 35 8.22 -13.26 0.75
CA TYR A 35 8.32 -14.29 -0.29
C TYR A 35 9.50 -14.10 -1.24
N ASN A 36 10.14 -12.94 -1.25
CA ASN A 36 11.22 -12.64 -2.19
C ASN A 36 12.55 -12.41 -1.45
N PRO A 37 13.69 -12.83 -2.02
CA PRO A 37 14.99 -12.58 -1.42
C PRO A 37 15.27 -11.08 -1.20
N ASP A 38 15.97 -10.78 -0.12
CA ASP A 38 16.48 -9.44 0.15
C ASP A 38 17.34 -8.92 -1.02
N GLY A 39 17.20 -7.63 -1.32
CA GLY A 39 17.91 -6.98 -2.43
C GLY A 39 17.38 -7.29 -3.84
N SER A 40 16.40 -8.19 -3.97
CA SER A 40 15.72 -8.45 -5.24
C SER A 40 15.00 -7.19 -5.78
N ASN A 41 14.76 -7.15 -7.08
CA ASN A 41 14.03 -6.05 -7.71
C ASN A 41 12.59 -5.93 -7.16
N TYR A 42 11.97 -7.05 -6.77
CA TYR A 42 10.64 -7.07 -6.14
C TYR A 42 10.65 -6.32 -4.81
N VAL A 43 11.58 -6.64 -3.92
CA VAL A 43 11.71 -5.97 -2.61
C VAL A 43 12.05 -4.48 -2.78
N LYS A 44 12.95 -4.13 -3.71
CA LYS A 44 13.28 -2.74 -4.01
C LYS A 44 12.05 -1.94 -4.48
N ASN A 45 11.25 -2.52 -5.37
CA ASN A 45 10.04 -1.89 -5.88
C ASN A 45 8.96 -1.75 -4.79
N ALA A 46 8.78 -2.76 -3.94
CA ALA A 46 7.86 -2.69 -2.79
C ALA A 46 8.26 -1.55 -1.84
N ASN A 47 9.54 -1.40 -1.52
CA ASN A 47 10.03 -0.33 -0.66
C ASN A 47 9.83 1.06 -1.29
N ARG A 48 10.06 1.21 -2.60
CA ARG A 48 9.82 2.47 -3.31
C ARG A 48 8.34 2.84 -3.31
N LEU A 49 7.46 1.87 -3.56
CA LEU A 49 6.02 2.11 -3.59
C LEU A 49 5.46 2.39 -2.19
N GLU A 50 5.94 1.69 -1.16
CA GLU A 50 5.57 1.98 0.24
C GLU A 50 5.99 3.40 0.66
N LYS A 51 7.17 3.86 0.25
CA LYS A 51 7.60 5.24 0.50
C LYS A 51 6.69 6.24 -0.22
N PHE A 52 6.43 6.02 -1.50
CA PHE A 52 5.52 6.88 -2.27
C PHE A 52 4.13 6.98 -1.61
N LEU A 53 3.56 5.86 -1.16
CA LEU A 53 2.29 5.86 -0.45
C LEU A 53 2.33 6.71 0.82
N LYS A 54 3.36 6.56 1.65
CA LYS A 54 3.52 7.34 2.89
C LYS A 54 3.62 8.85 2.62
N ASP A 55 4.39 9.22 1.60
CA ASP A 55 4.53 10.62 1.19
C ASP A 55 3.18 11.20 0.73
N ARG A 56 2.37 10.41 0.02
CA ARG A 56 1.02 10.82 -0.42
C ARG A 56 0.03 10.96 0.73
N VAL A 57 0.03 10.02 1.68
CA VAL A 57 -0.84 10.11 2.88
C VAL A 57 -0.50 11.34 3.69
N LYS A 58 0.79 11.59 3.93
CA LYS A 58 1.25 12.79 4.64
C LYS A 58 0.81 14.08 3.94
N GLN A 59 0.92 14.13 2.61
CA GLN A 59 0.46 15.27 1.82
C GLN A 59 -1.06 15.49 1.98
N TYR A 60 -1.85 14.41 2.03
CA TYR A 60 -3.30 14.50 2.22
C TYR A 60 -3.66 15.02 3.61
N ASP A 61 -3.01 14.48 4.65
CA ASP A 61 -3.19 14.93 6.04
C ASP A 61 -2.83 16.41 6.20
N GLU A 62 -1.84 16.92 5.46
CA GLU A 62 -1.45 18.34 5.47
C GLU A 62 -2.45 19.27 4.75
N ILE A 63 -3.34 18.75 3.89
CA ILE A 63 -4.33 19.54 3.13
C ILE A 63 -5.68 19.64 3.87
N GLU A 64 -6.01 18.68 4.74
CA GLU A 64 -7.27 18.68 5.52
C GLU A 64 -7.23 19.56 6.79
N TYR A 65 -6.12 20.27 7.07
CA TYR A 65 -5.97 21.27 8.13
C TYR A 65 -5.70 22.67 7.57
#